data_AF-A0A1Y2DZT4-F1
#
_entry.id   AF-A0A1Y2DZT4-F1
#
_cell.length_a   1.000
_cell.length_b   1.000
_cell.length_c   1.000
_cell.angle_alpha   90.00
_cell.angle_beta   90.00
_cell.angle_gamma   90.00
#
_symmetry.space_group_name_H-M   'P 1'
#
loop_
_entity.id
_entity.type
_entity.pdbx_description
1 polymer ?
#
loop_
_entity_poly.entity_id
_entity_poly.type
_entity_poly.pdbx_seq_one_letter_code
_entity_poly.pdbx_strand_id
1 'polypeptide(L)'
;MAGQAVADILEGESLHFKKLGDYRSIAGAANMASIQLMSNEACAFASSASSVTWDLDAVLQTINPIFTAGINHHLFHGFSYLSAPIALWPGFAAFSPYSGNIGYAESWAPRTLLWNHANEITSYIACMHLLLKYGKPQYDVAFFEQKSYVGAGCNSSWFADSGTVVPDNQYPSSQLINYYRIYEDLDDFLFVAASPATFAVPTKTKVVDVEVDVVLPRRTKNQIPILIDLWTGQMTPISVYTELSPGHIKLHISLEIYQATMITPVPLIVIPIHAINTTTPDIPVASVVFTSEPTNQEPILANSAPISLPPHAFDKSQQTKNSNPGH
;
A
#
# COMPACT_ATOMS: atom_id res chain seq x y z
N MET A 1 2.34 -24.78 -5.97
CA MET A 1 1.56 -23.64 -6.52
C MET A 1 0.81 -23.93 -7.82
N ALA A 2 1.12 -25.00 -8.57
CA ALA A 2 0.38 -25.36 -9.79
C ALA A 2 -1.14 -25.52 -9.59
N GLY A 3 -1.59 -25.98 -8.41
CA GLY A 3 -3.02 -26.12 -8.10
C GLY A 3 -3.77 -24.81 -7.86
N GLN A 4 -3.08 -23.70 -7.63
CA GLN A 4 -3.71 -22.38 -7.51
C GLN A 4 -3.89 -21.71 -8.88
N ALA A 5 -3.01 -22.00 -9.85
CA ALA A 5 -3.09 -21.44 -11.20
C ALA A 5 -4.30 -21.93 -12.03
N VAL A 6 -5.09 -22.87 -11.51
CA VAL A 6 -6.35 -23.34 -12.10
C VAL A 6 -7.59 -22.74 -11.45
N ALA A 7 -7.42 -21.95 -10.39
CA ALA A 7 -8.52 -21.23 -9.74
C ALA A 7 -8.81 -19.92 -10.48
N ASP A 8 -10.04 -19.42 -10.39
CA ASP A 8 -10.41 -18.11 -10.94
C ASP A 8 -9.82 -16.95 -10.13
N ILE A 9 -9.64 -17.17 -8.82
CA ILE A 9 -9.08 -16.21 -7.86
C ILE A 9 -8.07 -16.95 -7.00
N LEU A 10 -6.82 -16.49 -7.01
CA LEU A 10 -5.81 -16.97 -6.08
C LEU A 10 -5.95 -16.24 -4.76
N GLU A 11 -5.84 -16.99 -3.67
CA GLU A 11 -6.02 -16.45 -2.32
C GLU A 11 -4.76 -16.65 -1.47
N GLY A 12 -4.33 -15.57 -0.83
CA GLY A 12 -3.38 -15.57 0.28
C GLY A 12 -4.08 -15.44 1.64
N GLU A 13 -3.31 -15.48 2.72
CA GLU A 13 -3.83 -15.34 4.08
C GLU A 13 -2.81 -14.64 4.98
N SER A 14 -3.17 -13.50 5.54
CA SER A 14 -2.31 -12.68 6.42
C SER A 14 -2.00 -13.31 7.78
N LEU A 15 -2.80 -14.28 8.23
CA LEU A 15 -2.53 -15.03 9.45
C LEU A 15 -1.55 -16.17 9.23
N HIS A 16 -1.52 -16.84 8.07
CA HIS A 16 -0.54 -17.90 7.81
C HIS A 16 0.71 -17.38 7.08
N PHE A 17 0.56 -16.48 6.11
CA PHE A 17 1.67 -15.95 5.33
C PHE A 17 2.40 -14.93 6.19
N LYS A 18 3.72 -15.10 6.36
CA LYS A 18 4.52 -14.27 7.28
C LYS A 18 5.49 -13.36 6.57
N LYS A 19 5.75 -13.62 5.29
CA LYS A 19 6.74 -12.89 4.49
C LYS A 19 6.16 -12.51 3.14
N LEU A 20 6.62 -11.39 2.57
CA LEU A 20 6.14 -10.97 1.26
C LEU A 20 6.46 -11.99 0.16
N GLY A 21 7.53 -12.78 0.33
CA GLY A 21 7.83 -13.91 -0.56
C GLY A 21 6.69 -14.92 -0.68
N ASP A 22 5.91 -15.14 0.38
CA ASP A 22 4.76 -16.06 0.35
C ASP A 22 3.69 -15.53 -0.62
N TYR A 23 3.42 -14.23 -0.62
CA TYR A 23 2.51 -13.57 -1.56
C TYR A 23 3.07 -13.47 -2.98
N ARG A 24 4.37 -13.16 -3.11
CA ARG A 24 5.02 -13.08 -4.42
C ARG A 24 5.01 -14.42 -5.13
N SER A 25 5.02 -15.52 -4.38
CA SER A 25 4.91 -16.87 -4.93
C SER A 25 3.54 -17.07 -5.62
N ILE A 26 2.44 -16.71 -4.95
CA ILE A 26 1.09 -16.79 -5.54
C ILE A 26 0.90 -15.77 -6.66
N ALA A 27 1.49 -14.57 -6.53
CA ALA A 27 1.49 -13.56 -7.58
C ALA A 27 2.20 -14.05 -8.85
N GLY A 28 3.34 -14.73 -8.70
CA GLY A 28 4.02 -15.37 -9.82
C GLY A 28 3.13 -16.37 -10.55
N ALA A 29 2.38 -17.19 -9.81
CA ALA A 29 1.41 -18.13 -10.40
C ALA A 29 0.27 -17.41 -11.12
N ALA A 30 -0.33 -16.38 -10.51
CA ALA A 30 -1.39 -15.59 -11.13
C ALA A 30 -0.91 -14.88 -12.41
N ASN A 31 0.27 -14.28 -12.38
CA ASN A 31 0.85 -13.60 -13.54
C ASN A 31 1.09 -14.56 -14.71
N MET A 32 1.61 -15.76 -14.44
CA MET A 32 1.77 -16.81 -15.47
C MET A 32 0.42 -17.31 -16.02
N ALA A 33 -0.61 -17.35 -15.18
CA ALA A 33 -1.97 -17.75 -15.55
C ALA A 33 -2.82 -16.60 -16.11
N SER A 34 -2.29 -15.38 -16.19
CA SER A 34 -3.05 -14.16 -16.55
C SER A 34 -4.29 -13.91 -15.67
N ILE A 35 -4.20 -14.27 -14.38
CA ILE A 35 -5.26 -14.04 -13.40
C ILE A 35 -5.09 -12.64 -12.83
N GLN A 36 -6.11 -11.80 -13.04
CA GLN A 36 -6.07 -10.39 -12.67
C GLN A 36 -6.41 -10.14 -11.21
N LEU A 37 -7.25 -10.98 -10.61
CA LEU A 37 -7.76 -10.81 -9.26
C LEU A 37 -7.07 -11.77 -8.30
N MET A 38 -6.43 -11.22 -7.28
CA MET A 38 -5.84 -12.01 -6.21
C MET A 38 -6.36 -11.54 -4.87
N SER A 39 -7.04 -12.44 -4.16
CA SER A 39 -7.58 -12.20 -2.85
C SER A 39 -6.57 -12.46 -1.74
N ASN A 40 -6.85 -11.89 -0.58
CA ASN A 40 -6.16 -12.22 0.66
C ASN A 40 -7.15 -12.19 1.82
N GLU A 41 -7.26 -13.30 2.53
CA GLU A 41 -7.88 -13.33 3.85
C GLU A 41 -7.06 -12.46 4.83
N ALA A 42 -7.63 -11.33 5.24
CA ALA A 42 -6.93 -10.22 5.87
C ALA A 42 -7.27 -10.08 7.36
N CYS A 43 -6.24 -9.81 8.16
CA CYS A 43 -6.34 -9.29 9.52
C CYS A 43 -7.04 -10.21 10.53
N ALA A 44 -6.90 -11.53 10.38
CA ALA A 44 -7.30 -12.54 11.38
C ALA A 44 -6.34 -12.58 12.58
N PHE A 45 -6.09 -11.46 13.26
CA PHE A 45 -5.05 -11.39 14.29
C PHE A 45 -5.34 -12.32 15.47
N ALA A 46 -4.47 -13.29 15.70
CA ALA A 46 -4.63 -14.28 16.78
C ALA A 46 -4.41 -13.64 18.15
N SER A 47 -5.22 -14.03 19.14
CA SER A 47 -5.16 -13.51 20.52
C SER A 47 -5.35 -12.00 20.62
N SER A 48 -6.12 -11.41 19.71
CA SER A 48 -6.32 -9.94 19.62
C SER A 48 -7.78 -9.55 19.45
N ALA A 49 -8.72 -10.43 19.79
CA ALA A 49 -10.14 -10.12 19.73
C ALA A 49 -10.48 -8.88 20.58
N SER A 50 -11.20 -7.93 19.99
CA SER A 50 -11.56 -6.63 20.56
C SER A 50 -10.38 -5.71 20.93
N SER A 51 -9.19 -5.95 20.40
CA SER A 51 -7.99 -5.15 20.69
C SER A 51 -7.28 -4.60 19.45
N VAL A 52 -7.85 -4.77 18.26
CA VAL A 52 -7.25 -4.32 17.00
C VAL A 52 -7.73 -2.92 16.65
N THR A 53 -6.87 -2.16 16.01
CA THR A 53 -7.15 -0.82 15.49
C THR A 53 -6.99 -0.80 13.97
N TRP A 54 -7.60 0.18 13.32
CA TRP A 54 -7.45 0.38 11.87
C TRP A 54 -6.07 0.92 11.46
N ASP A 55 -5.30 1.41 12.43
CA ASP A 55 -4.11 2.21 12.21
C ASP A 55 -2.89 1.42 11.68
N LEU A 56 -1.78 2.16 11.57
CA LEU A 56 -0.47 1.70 11.16
C LEU A 56 0.20 0.75 12.18
N ASP A 57 -0.44 0.42 13.30
CA ASP A 57 0.06 -0.53 14.29
C ASP A 57 -0.68 -1.88 14.22
N ALA A 58 -1.65 -2.05 13.30
CA ALA A 58 -2.29 -3.34 13.02
C ALA A 58 -2.73 -3.55 11.55
N VAL A 59 -3.84 -2.92 11.12
CA VAL A 59 -4.44 -3.23 9.80
C VAL A 59 -3.58 -2.71 8.66
N LEU A 60 -3.31 -1.40 8.61
CA LEU A 60 -2.51 -0.81 7.52
C LEU A 60 -1.08 -1.33 7.50
N GLN A 61 -0.50 -1.60 8.68
CA GLN A 61 0.78 -2.32 8.82
C GLN A 61 0.81 -3.64 8.05
N THR A 62 -0.31 -4.36 8.07
CA THR A 62 -0.42 -5.68 7.46
C THR A 62 -0.70 -5.55 5.96
N ILE A 63 -1.68 -4.74 5.56
CA ILE A 63 -2.19 -4.76 4.18
C ILE A 63 -1.32 -3.95 3.20
N ASN A 64 -0.74 -2.82 3.62
CA ASN A 64 0.04 -1.97 2.72
C ASN A 64 1.24 -2.72 2.12
N PRO A 65 2.06 -3.44 2.92
CA PRO A 65 3.13 -4.26 2.36
C PRO A 65 2.61 -5.38 1.45
N ILE A 66 1.48 -6.01 1.79
CA ILE A 66 0.91 -7.11 1.00
C ILE A 66 0.48 -6.63 -0.40
N PHE A 67 -0.05 -5.42 -0.53
CA PHE A 67 -0.35 -4.82 -1.84
C PHE A 67 0.88 -4.80 -2.76
N THR A 68 2.07 -4.50 -2.21
CA THR A 68 3.31 -4.47 -3.01
C THR A 68 3.78 -5.85 -3.49
N ALA A 69 3.24 -6.93 -2.90
CA ALA A 69 3.52 -8.29 -3.33
C ALA A 69 2.59 -8.77 -4.46
N GLY A 70 1.62 -7.96 -4.86
CA GLY A 70 0.73 -8.19 -6.00
C GLY A 70 -0.73 -8.44 -5.65
N ILE A 71 -1.05 -8.70 -4.38
CA ILE A 71 -2.44 -8.79 -3.93
C ILE A 71 -3.16 -7.48 -4.25
N ASN A 72 -4.40 -7.57 -4.70
CA ASN A 72 -5.22 -6.41 -5.05
C ASN A 72 -6.65 -6.50 -4.52
N HIS A 73 -6.95 -7.47 -3.66
CA HIS A 73 -8.25 -7.64 -3.04
C HIS A 73 -8.12 -8.23 -1.61
N HIS A 74 -8.24 -7.39 -0.59
CA HIS A 74 -8.33 -7.87 0.79
C HIS A 74 -9.76 -8.22 1.18
N LEU A 75 -9.94 -9.40 1.76
CA LEU A 75 -11.16 -9.89 2.36
C LEU A 75 -10.94 -9.95 3.86
N PHE A 76 -11.53 -9.05 4.64
CA PHE A 76 -11.36 -9.06 6.09
C PHE A 76 -11.90 -10.36 6.70
N HIS A 77 -11.04 -11.03 7.47
CA HIS A 77 -11.36 -12.29 8.09
C HIS A 77 -12.37 -12.08 9.21
N GLY A 78 -13.60 -12.50 8.91
CA GLY A 78 -14.71 -12.63 9.83
C GLY A 78 -15.66 -11.45 9.80
N PHE A 79 -16.81 -11.60 9.16
CA PHE A 79 -18.00 -10.81 9.45
C PHE A 79 -18.99 -11.71 10.17
N SER A 80 -19.00 -11.71 11.50
CA SER A 80 -19.87 -12.68 12.19
C SER A 80 -21.33 -12.24 12.14
N TYR A 81 -22.23 -13.23 12.09
CA TYR A 81 -23.68 -13.04 12.07
C TYR A 81 -24.18 -12.06 13.15
N LEU A 82 -25.29 -11.38 12.85
CA LEU A 82 -25.91 -10.41 13.74
C LEU A 82 -26.29 -11.01 15.10
N SER A 83 -26.70 -12.29 15.12
CA SER A 83 -27.07 -13.00 16.34
C SER A 83 -26.79 -14.50 16.22
N ALA A 84 -26.65 -15.16 17.36
CA ALA A 84 -26.65 -16.61 17.48
C ALA A 84 -27.43 -17.00 18.75
N PRO A 85 -28.12 -18.17 18.80
CA PRO A 85 -28.76 -18.64 20.01
C PRO A 85 -27.70 -18.76 21.10
N ILE A 86 -27.85 -18.01 22.21
CA ILE A 86 -26.91 -17.86 23.35
C ILE A 86 -25.83 -16.78 23.25
N ALA A 87 -25.75 -16.01 22.16
CA ALA A 87 -24.78 -14.92 22.09
C ALA A 87 -25.11 -13.82 23.12
N LEU A 88 -24.14 -13.48 23.97
CA LEU A 88 -24.19 -12.33 24.88
C LEU A 88 -23.51 -11.13 24.22
N TRP A 89 -23.65 -9.94 24.80
CA TRP A 89 -22.90 -8.76 24.39
C TRP A 89 -21.38 -9.06 24.36
N PRO A 90 -20.62 -8.63 23.33
CA PRO A 90 -21.00 -7.76 22.23
C PRO A 90 -21.64 -8.47 21.02
N GLY A 91 -21.83 -9.80 21.06
CA GLY A 91 -22.51 -10.59 20.03
C GLY A 91 -21.75 -11.88 19.72
N PHE A 92 -22.22 -12.61 18.70
CA PHE A 92 -21.53 -13.81 18.24
C PHE A 92 -20.20 -13.46 17.56
N ALA A 93 -19.16 -14.25 17.81
CA ALA A 93 -17.89 -14.21 17.10
C ALA A 93 -17.39 -15.64 16.88
N ALA A 94 -17.22 -16.06 15.63
CA ALA A 94 -16.99 -17.47 15.28
C ALA A 94 -15.72 -18.08 15.90
N PHE A 95 -14.72 -17.23 16.18
CA PHE A 95 -13.42 -17.65 16.71
C PHE A 95 -13.01 -16.89 17.98
N SER A 96 -13.97 -16.33 18.72
CA SER A 96 -13.72 -15.57 19.96
C SER A 96 -14.85 -15.80 20.98
N PRO A 97 -14.58 -16.48 22.13
CA PRO A 97 -13.29 -17.02 22.56
C PRO A 97 -12.84 -18.23 21.73
N TYR A 98 -11.53 -18.49 21.69
CA TYR A 98 -10.95 -19.66 21.03
C TYR A 98 -10.31 -20.59 22.07
N SER A 99 -10.86 -21.81 22.22
CA SER A 99 -10.41 -22.79 23.22
C SER A 99 -10.28 -22.21 24.64
N GLY A 100 -11.22 -21.35 25.03
CA GLY A 100 -11.25 -20.69 26.35
C GLY A 100 -10.32 -19.48 26.52
N ASN A 101 -9.56 -19.09 25.49
CA ASN A 101 -8.69 -17.92 25.49
C ASN A 101 -9.26 -16.77 24.63
N ILE A 102 -8.61 -15.60 24.69
CA ILE A 102 -8.83 -14.53 23.72
C ILE A 102 -8.63 -15.10 22.32
N GLY A 103 -9.64 -14.91 21.48
CA GLY A 103 -9.66 -15.48 20.14
C GLY A 103 -9.08 -14.54 19.08
N TYR A 104 -9.61 -14.66 17.87
CA TYR A 104 -9.15 -13.92 16.70
C TYR A 104 -9.89 -12.60 16.52
N ALA A 105 -9.17 -11.60 16.01
CA ALA A 105 -9.67 -10.29 15.65
C ALA A 105 -10.16 -10.24 14.20
N GLU A 106 -10.96 -9.26 13.80
CA GLU A 106 -12.15 -8.78 14.53
C GLU A 106 -13.38 -9.42 13.90
N SER A 107 -14.57 -9.23 14.49
CA SER A 107 -15.81 -9.56 13.80
C SER A 107 -16.21 -8.57 12.70
N TRP A 108 -15.37 -7.55 12.41
CA TRP A 108 -15.51 -6.49 11.39
C TRP A 108 -16.97 -6.10 11.09
N ALA A 109 -17.78 -5.80 12.11
CA ALA A 109 -19.23 -5.65 12.00
C ALA A 109 -19.75 -4.46 12.83
N PRO A 110 -20.98 -3.95 12.58
CA PRO A 110 -21.57 -2.77 13.25
C PRO A 110 -21.58 -2.71 14.77
N ARG A 111 -21.33 -3.84 15.43
CA ARG A 111 -21.28 -3.95 16.90
C ARG A 111 -19.90 -3.72 17.50
N THR A 112 -18.86 -3.57 16.68
CA THR A 112 -17.52 -3.19 17.16
C THR A 112 -17.36 -1.67 17.11
N LEU A 113 -16.62 -1.10 18.05
CA LEU A 113 -16.37 0.35 18.10
C LEU A 113 -15.66 0.86 16.84
N LEU A 114 -14.81 0.01 16.25
CA LEU A 114 -14.07 0.29 15.01
C LEU A 114 -15.00 0.52 13.81
N TRP A 115 -16.24 0.02 13.84
CA TRP A 115 -17.13 0.10 12.70
C TRP A 115 -17.46 1.55 12.30
N ASN A 116 -17.49 2.47 13.27
CA ASN A 116 -17.74 3.88 13.01
C ASN A 116 -16.68 4.51 12.08
N HIS A 117 -15.49 3.93 12.02
CA HIS A 117 -14.37 4.37 11.17
C HIS A 117 -14.15 3.45 9.96
N ALA A 118 -14.99 2.42 9.76
CA ALA A 118 -14.79 1.47 8.69
C ALA A 118 -14.87 2.13 7.31
N ASN A 119 -15.71 3.15 7.12
CA ASN A 119 -15.87 3.81 5.82
C ASN A 119 -14.56 4.46 5.33
N GLU A 120 -13.87 5.19 6.20
CA GLU A 120 -12.62 5.89 5.86
C GLU A 120 -11.55 4.90 5.37
N ILE A 121 -11.35 3.82 6.14
CA ILE A 121 -10.34 2.81 5.82
C ILE A 121 -10.75 1.96 4.63
N THR A 122 -12.02 1.57 4.52
CA THR A 122 -12.49 0.79 3.37
C THR A 122 -12.50 1.62 2.09
N SER A 123 -12.63 2.95 2.16
CA SER A 123 -12.47 3.85 1.01
C SER A 123 -11.01 3.87 0.53
N TYR A 124 -10.05 4.00 1.44
CA TYR A 124 -8.62 3.85 1.14
C TYR A 124 -8.31 2.49 0.49
N ILE A 125 -8.81 1.41 1.09
CA ILE A 125 -8.62 0.05 0.57
C ILE A 125 -9.29 -0.11 -0.80
N ALA A 126 -10.47 0.46 -1.01
CA ALA A 126 -11.16 0.42 -2.31
C ALA A 126 -10.39 1.17 -3.39
N CYS A 127 -9.78 2.32 -3.07
CA CYS A 127 -8.89 3.04 -3.97
C CYS A 127 -7.70 2.16 -4.38
N MET A 128 -7.03 1.54 -3.40
CA MET A 128 -5.95 0.59 -3.64
C MET A 128 -6.39 -0.62 -4.48
N HIS A 129 -7.55 -1.23 -4.18
CA HIS A 129 -8.11 -2.32 -4.96
C HIS A 129 -8.35 -1.92 -6.42
N LEU A 130 -8.90 -0.72 -6.63
CA LEU A 130 -9.20 -0.21 -7.96
C LEU A 130 -7.92 -0.03 -8.78
N LEU A 131 -6.95 0.73 -8.25
CA LEU A 131 -5.70 1.05 -8.93
C LEU A 131 -4.89 -0.21 -9.24
N LEU A 132 -4.80 -1.14 -8.28
CA LEU A 132 -3.97 -2.34 -8.42
C LEU A 132 -4.65 -3.49 -9.17
N LYS A 133 -5.96 -3.39 -9.44
CA LYS A 133 -6.67 -4.35 -10.28
C LYS A 133 -6.40 -4.09 -11.76
N TYR A 134 -6.32 -2.84 -12.18
CA TYR A 134 -6.09 -2.50 -13.59
C TYR A 134 -4.62 -2.61 -13.99
N GLY A 135 -4.40 -2.76 -15.30
CA GLY A 135 -3.07 -2.89 -15.87
C GLY A 135 -2.43 -4.27 -15.68
N LYS A 136 -1.13 -4.33 -15.99
CA LYS A 136 -0.29 -5.51 -15.85
C LYS A 136 0.89 -5.18 -14.95
N PRO A 137 1.20 -6.03 -13.97
CA PRO A 137 2.41 -5.83 -13.19
C PRO A 137 3.65 -6.07 -14.03
N GLN A 138 4.69 -5.28 -13.78
CA GLN A 138 5.94 -5.34 -14.50
C GLN A 138 6.99 -6.09 -13.68
N TYR A 139 7.65 -7.04 -14.32
CA TYR A 139 8.74 -7.82 -13.75
C TYR A 139 9.75 -8.16 -14.85
N ASP A 140 11.01 -7.80 -14.67
CA ASP A 140 12.08 -8.14 -15.63
C ASP A 140 12.71 -9.51 -15.37
N VAL A 141 12.52 -10.04 -14.16
CA VAL A 141 13.24 -11.21 -13.66
C VAL A 141 12.23 -12.24 -13.15
N ALA A 142 12.36 -13.46 -13.67
CA ALA A 142 11.63 -14.63 -13.18
C ALA A 142 12.57 -15.54 -12.37
N PHE A 143 12.12 -15.97 -11.19
CA PHE A 143 12.82 -16.97 -10.38
C PHE A 143 12.16 -18.33 -10.58
N PHE A 144 12.93 -19.31 -11.08
CA PHE A 144 12.44 -20.68 -11.22
C PHE A 144 12.52 -21.42 -9.89
N GLU A 145 11.38 -21.91 -9.40
CA GLU A 145 11.29 -22.70 -8.18
C GLU A 145 10.80 -24.12 -8.50
N GLN A 146 11.69 -25.11 -8.37
CA GLN A 146 11.39 -26.50 -8.70
C GLN A 146 10.53 -27.21 -7.64
N LYS A 147 10.44 -26.66 -6.42
CA LYS A 147 9.67 -27.23 -5.30
C LYS A 147 9.01 -26.13 -4.47
N SER A 148 7.79 -25.73 -4.84
CA SER A 148 7.05 -24.67 -4.13
C SER A 148 5.97 -25.24 -3.20
N TYR A 149 6.01 -24.91 -1.91
CA TYR A 149 4.83 -24.82 -1.04
C TYR A 149 4.85 -23.45 -0.33
N VAL A 150 3.68 -22.92 0.02
CA VAL A 150 3.54 -21.64 0.74
C VAL A 150 4.37 -21.70 2.03
N GLY A 151 5.26 -20.73 2.27
CA GLY A 151 6.15 -20.73 3.44
C GLY A 151 7.54 -21.33 3.22
N ALA A 152 7.93 -21.68 1.98
CA ALA A 152 9.29 -22.13 1.64
C ALA A 152 10.39 -21.08 1.91
N GLY A 153 10.01 -19.82 2.18
CA GLY A 153 10.91 -18.82 2.75
C GLY A 153 11.93 -18.23 1.77
N CYS A 154 11.69 -18.33 0.46
CA CYS A 154 12.54 -17.76 -0.58
C CYS A 154 12.36 -16.23 -0.63
N ASN A 155 13.22 -15.50 0.08
CA ASN A 155 13.15 -14.03 0.17
C ASN A 155 14.37 -13.32 -0.44
N SER A 156 15.26 -14.06 -1.11
CA SER A 156 16.50 -13.52 -1.66
C SER A 156 16.69 -13.98 -3.10
N SER A 157 16.64 -13.02 -4.02
CA SER A 157 17.16 -13.17 -5.37
C SER A 157 18.69 -13.12 -5.34
N TRP A 158 19.35 -14.07 -6.00
CA TRP A 158 20.78 -13.96 -6.32
C TRP A 158 20.93 -13.75 -7.82
N PHE A 159 21.56 -12.64 -8.20
CA PHE A 159 21.92 -12.37 -9.59
C PHE A 159 23.35 -12.84 -9.84
N ALA A 160 23.59 -13.45 -11.00
CA ALA A 160 24.96 -13.70 -11.44
C ALA A 160 25.59 -12.36 -11.89
N ASP A 161 26.87 -12.16 -11.58
CA ASP A 161 27.65 -10.96 -11.96
C ASP A 161 27.67 -10.69 -13.48
N SER A 162 27.26 -11.66 -14.31
CA SER A 162 27.25 -11.59 -15.77
C SER A 162 25.96 -11.03 -16.38
N GLY A 163 24.98 -10.60 -15.58
CA GLY A 163 23.71 -10.05 -16.07
C GLY A 163 23.75 -8.53 -16.38
N THR A 164 23.03 -8.10 -17.41
CA THR A 164 22.91 -6.68 -17.83
C THR A 164 21.58 -6.04 -17.40
N VAL A 165 21.02 -6.47 -16.26
CA VAL A 165 19.74 -5.95 -15.75
C VAL A 165 19.97 -4.58 -15.12
N VAL A 166 19.28 -3.55 -15.63
CA VAL A 166 19.24 -2.22 -15.04
C VAL A 166 17.94 -2.10 -14.23
N PRO A 167 17.93 -1.48 -13.04
CA PRO A 167 16.71 -1.35 -12.25
C PRO A 167 15.71 -0.40 -12.91
N ASP A 168 14.43 -0.80 -12.95
CA ASP A 168 13.30 0.04 -13.38
C ASP A 168 13.18 1.31 -12.53
N ASN A 169 13.30 1.19 -11.21
CA ASN A 169 13.39 2.32 -10.29
C ASN A 169 14.55 2.15 -9.32
N GLN A 170 15.07 3.27 -8.79
CA GLN A 170 16.30 3.28 -8.00
C GLN A 170 16.16 4.19 -6.80
N TYR A 171 16.49 3.66 -5.61
CA TYR A 171 16.50 4.41 -4.37
C TYR A 171 17.38 3.70 -3.31
N PRO A 172 18.14 4.43 -2.50
CA PRO A 172 19.06 3.85 -1.51
C PRO A 172 18.36 3.50 -0.18
N SER A 173 17.25 2.77 -0.21
CA SER A 173 16.53 2.36 1.01
C SER A 173 16.07 0.90 0.96
N SER A 174 16.38 0.15 2.03
CA SER A 174 15.84 -1.19 2.26
C SER A 174 14.49 -1.20 2.98
N GLN A 175 13.98 -0.01 3.33
CA GLN A 175 12.71 0.21 4.04
C GLN A 175 11.64 0.82 3.12
N LEU A 176 11.94 1.01 1.83
CA LEU A 176 10.96 1.39 0.83
C LEU A 176 10.75 0.19 -0.11
N ILE A 177 9.57 -0.39 -0.09
CA ILE A 177 9.19 -1.46 -1.00
C ILE A 177 8.22 -0.90 -2.04
N ASN A 178 8.29 -1.42 -3.26
CA ASN A 178 7.54 -0.88 -4.38
C ASN A 178 6.79 -1.95 -5.16
N TYR A 179 5.83 -1.49 -5.96
CA TYR A 179 5.15 -2.29 -6.96
C TYR A 179 4.82 -1.44 -8.18
N TYR A 180 5.16 -1.96 -9.36
CA TYR A 180 5.07 -1.25 -10.63
C TYR A 180 4.06 -1.95 -11.55
N ARG A 181 3.10 -1.17 -12.06
CA ARG A 181 2.09 -1.63 -13.01
C ARG A 181 1.99 -0.69 -14.19
N ILE A 182 1.60 -1.24 -15.33
CA ILE A 182 1.28 -0.49 -16.54
C ILE A 182 -0.20 -0.66 -16.87
N TYR A 183 -0.93 0.44 -16.97
CA TYR A 183 -2.27 0.47 -17.54
C TYR A 183 -2.28 1.45 -18.72
N GLU A 184 -2.41 0.92 -19.95
CA GLU A 184 -2.32 1.72 -21.18
C GLU A 184 -1.03 2.55 -21.23
N ASP A 185 -1.13 3.88 -21.21
CA ASP A 185 -0.02 4.84 -21.21
C ASP A 185 0.39 5.32 -19.81
N LEU A 186 -0.21 4.76 -18.75
CA LEU A 186 0.07 5.07 -17.35
C LEU A 186 1.05 4.08 -16.74
N ASP A 187 2.05 4.62 -16.03
CA ASP A 187 3.04 3.88 -15.26
C ASP A 187 2.77 4.12 -13.75
N ASP A 188 2.15 3.16 -13.08
CA ASP A 188 1.75 3.28 -11.68
C ASP A 188 2.83 2.70 -10.76
N PHE A 189 3.42 3.56 -9.90
CA PHE A 189 4.40 3.18 -8.90
C PHE A 189 3.82 3.31 -7.49
N LEU A 190 3.46 2.17 -6.90
CA LEU A 190 3.12 2.09 -5.48
C LEU A 190 4.40 2.00 -4.66
N PHE A 191 4.53 2.82 -3.63
CA PHE A 191 5.60 2.80 -2.64
C PHE A 191 5.03 2.62 -1.25
N VAL A 192 5.69 1.81 -0.42
CA VAL A 192 5.30 1.58 0.98
C VAL A 192 6.54 1.61 1.87
N ALA A 193 6.46 2.36 2.98
CA ALA A 193 7.48 2.37 4.02
C ALA A 193 7.40 1.09 4.87
N ALA A 194 8.10 0.03 4.47
CA ALA A 194 8.09 -1.26 5.14
C ALA A 194 9.34 -2.08 4.85
N SER A 195 9.54 -3.17 5.61
CA SER A 195 10.60 -4.12 5.33
C SER A 195 10.13 -5.23 4.38
N PRO A 196 10.94 -5.63 3.39
CA PRO A 196 10.61 -6.78 2.53
C PRO A 196 10.70 -8.13 3.26
N ALA A 197 11.32 -8.18 4.44
CA ALA A 197 11.62 -9.42 5.15
C ALA A 197 10.40 -10.01 5.88
N THR A 198 9.60 -9.17 6.53
CA THR A 198 8.44 -9.59 7.34
C THR A 198 7.46 -8.43 7.51
N PHE A 199 6.16 -8.73 7.42
CA PHE A 199 5.07 -7.79 7.70
C PHE A 199 4.07 -8.35 8.75
N ALA A 200 4.29 -9.56 9.28
CA ALA A 200 3.38 -10.17 10.25
C ALA A 200 3.36 -9.38 11.56
N VAL A 201 2.17 -9.16 12.14
CA VAL A 201 2.00 -8.51 13.45
C VAL A 201 1.98 -9.57 14.56
N PRO A 202 2.80 -9.44 15.64
CA PRO A 202 3.88 -8.47 15.81
C PRO A 202 5.14 -8.87 15.02
N THR A 203 5.77 -7.89 14.36
CA THR A 203 7.03 -8.10 13.63
C THR A 203 8.21 -7.83 14.55
N LYS A 204 9.23 -8.70 14.52
CA LYS A 204 10.52 -8.44 15.19
C LYS A 204 11.41 -7.49 14.38
N THR A 205 11.09 -7.30 13.10
CA THR A 205 11.83 -6.41 12.20
C THR A 205 11.39 -4.98 12.47
N LYS A 206 12.35 -4.14 12.85
CA LYS A 206 12.13 -2.72 13.04
C LYS A 206 11.90 -2.06 11.68
N VAL A 207 10.77 -1.35 11.56
CA VAL A 207 10.45 -0.45 10.45
C VAL A 207 10.52 0.98 10.98
N VAL A 208 10.96 1.90 10.13
CA VAL A 208 11.12 3.34 10.45
C VAL A 208 10.57 4.18 9.31
N ASP A 209 10.34 5.46 9.58
CA ASP A 209 9.97 6.44 8.56
C ASP A 209 11.03 6.46 7.45
N VAL A 210 10.59 6.75 6.22
CA VAL A 210 11.43 6.79 5.04
C VAL A 210 11.49 8.21 4.50
N GLU A 211 12.72 8.70 4.33
CA GLU A 211 13.06 9.96 3.68
C GLU A 211 14.12 9.68 2.61
N VAL A 212 13.73 9.64 1.33
CA VAL A 212 14.64 9.18 0.27
C VAL A 212 14.33 9.79 -1.10
N ASP A 213 15.37 10.04 -1.89
CA ASP A 213 15.24 10.33 -3.31
C ASP A 213 15.00 9.04 -4.11
N VAL A 214 13.97 9.07 -4.96
CA VAL A 214 13.62 7.99 -5.88
C VAL A 214 13.80 8.44 -7.32
N VAL A 215 14.47 7.62 -8.12
CA VAL A 215 14.54 7.77 -9.57
C VAL A 215 13.48 6.88 -10.21
N LEU A 216 12.57 7.50 -10.96
CA LEU A 216 11.51 6.84 -11.70
C LEU A 216 11.73 6.93 -13.22
N PRO A 217 11.35 5.90 -13.97
CA PRO A 217 11.33 5.98 -15.42
C PRO A 217 10.10 6.78 -15.86
N ARG A 218 10.22 7.42 -17.03
CA ARG A 218 9.09 7.99 -17.78
C ARG A 218 9.27 7.63 -19.25
N ARG A 219 8.17 7.32 -19.94
CA ARG A 219 8.15 6.95 -21.37
C ARG A 219 8.47 8.12 -22.28
N THR A 220 8.05 9.32 -21.89
CA THR A 220 8.28 10.55 -22.68
C THR A 220 8.63 11.73 -21.80
N LYS A 221 9.31 12.73 -22.37
CA LYS A 221 9.63 13.98 -21.67
C LYS A 221 8.39 14.75 -21.19
N ASN A 222 7.23 14.56 -21.83
CA ASN A 222 6.01 15.31 -21.52
C ASN A 222 5.19 14.64 -20.41
N GLN A 223 5.61 13.47 -19.92
CA GLN A 223 5.00 12.88 -18.74
C GLN A 223 5.47 13.63 -17.49
N ILE A 224 4.50 14.14 -16.74
CA ILE A 224 4.74 14.74 -15.43
C ILE A 224 4.33 13.78 -14.33
N PRO A 225 5.06 13.72 -13.21
CA PRO A 225 4.65 12.91 -12.07
C PRO A 225 3.42 13.53 -11.38
N ILE A 226 2.37 12.72 -11.20
CA ILE A 226 1.26 13.03 -10.29
C ILE A 226 1.32 12.14 -9.06
N LEU A 227 0.96 12.71 -7.92
CA LEU A 227 0.69 12.01 -6.68
C LEU A 227 -0.80 11.66 -6.66
N ILE A 228 -1.13 10.40 -6.38
CA ILE A 228 -2.50 9.97 -6.10
C ILE A 228 -2.63 9.82 -4.59
N ASP A 229 -3.45 10.67 -3.98
CA ASP A 229 -3.86 10.51 -2.59
C ASP A 229 -4.77 9.28 -2.49
N LEU A 230 -4.26 8.23 -1.85
CA LEU A 230 -4.96 6.95 -1.73
C LEU A 230 -6.17 7.01 -0.80
N TRP A 231 -6.26 8.02 0.08
CA TRP A 231 -7.40 8.21 1.00
C TRP A 231 -8.56 8.92 0.32
N THR A 232 -8.26 9.91 -0.51
CA THR A 232 -9.28 10.78 -1.14
C THR A 232 -9.51 10.50 -2.62
N GLY A 233 -8.56 9.81 -3.28
CA GLY A 233 -8.51 9.63 -4.73
C GLY A 233 -8.05 10.89 -5.49
N GLN A 234 -7.67 11.96 -4.79
CA GLN A 234 -7.24 13.20 -5.43
C GLN A 234 -5.90 13.00 -6.17
N MET A 235 -5.82 13.48 -7.41
CA MET A 235 -4.60 13.47 -8.21
C MET A 235 -3.98 14.88 -8.24
N THR A 236 -2.73 15.01 -7.80
CA THR A 236 -2.05 16.31 -7.71
C THR A 236 -0.70 16.25 -8.44
N PRO A 237 -0.42 17.18 -9.37
CA PRO A 237 0.91 17.30 -9.97
C PRO A 237 2.00 17.51 -8.93
N ILE A 238 3.10 16.78 -9.04
CA ILE A 238 4.29 17.02 -8.24
C ILE A 238 5.11 18.13 -8.92
N SER A 239 5.23 19.29 -8.26
CA SER A 239 5.93 20.46 -8.82
C SER A 239 7.45 20.43 -8.63
N VAL A 240 7.93 19.64 -7.67
CA VAL A 240 9.34 19.54 -7.29
C VAL A 240 9.88 18.17 -7.67
N TYR A 241 10.59 18.10 -8.79
CA TYR A 241 11.35 16.93 -9.22
C TYR A 241 12.49 17.36 -10.14
N THR A 242 13.55 16.57 -10.22
CA THR A 242 14.67 16.82 -11.12
C THR A 242 14.53 15.97 -12.38
N GLU A 243 14.64 16.58 -13.56
CA GLU A 243 14.79 15.83 -14.81
C GLU A 243 16.24 15.34 -14.95
N LEU A 244 16.48 14.03 -14.82
CA LEU A 244 17.81 13.45 -15.01
C LEU A 244 18.09 13.17 -16.49
N SER A 245 17.06 12.76 -17.24
CA SER A 245 17.10 12.53 -18.68
C SER A 245 15.70 12.61 -19.29
N PRO A 246 15.54 12.52 -20.63
CA PRO A 246 14.21 12.42 -21.24
C PRO A 246 13.39 11.24 -20.69
N GLY A 247 14.04 10.16 -20.24
CA GLY A 247 13.39 8.95 -19.74
C GLY A 247 13.43 8.75 -18.23
N HIS A 248 14.01 9.67 -17.45
CA HIS A 248 14.14 9.50 -15.99
C HIS A 248 13.95 10.82 -15.24
N ILE A 249 13.19 10.75 -14.16
CA ILE A 249 12.96 11.82 -13.21
C ILE A 249 13.39 11.38 -11.82
N LYS A 250 13.81 12.33 -10.99
CA LYS A 250 14.14 12.11 -9.58
C LYS A 250 13.21 12.95 -8.71
N LEU A 251 12.58 12.33 -7.72
CA LEU A 251 11.69 13.00 -6.77
C LEU A 251 12.00 12.53 -5.35
N HIS A 252 11.58 13.32 -4.36
CA HIS A 252 11.76 12.99 -2.95
C HIS A 252 10.51 12.34 -2.38
N ILE A 253 10.66 11.26 -1.61
CA ILE A 253 9.57 10.58 -0.90
C ILE A 253 9.81 10.67 0.60
N SER A 254 8.79 11.14 1.31
CA SER A 254 8.65 11.18 2.77
C SER A 254 7.43 10.33 3.16
N LEU A 255 7.62 9.27 3.96
CA LEU A 255 6.55 8.38 4.41
C LEU A 255 6.78 7.98 5.87
N GLU A 256 5.73 8.05 6.69
CA GLU A 256 5.76 7.44 8.02
C GLU A 256 5.76 5.91 7.91
N ILE A 257 6.15 5.23 8.99
CA ILE A 257 6.08 3.77 9.10
C ILE A 257 4.76 3.19 8.54
N TYR A 258 4.87 2.23 7.62
CA TYR A 258 3.76 1.53 6.96
C TYR A 258 2.82 2.38 6.09
N GLN A 259 3.10 3.67 5.90
CA GLN A 259 2.35 4.47 4.94
C GLN A 259 2.64 4.03 3.50
N ALA A 260 1.68 4.28 2.63
CA ALA A 260 1.77 4.01 1.21
C ALA A 260 1.50 5.29 0.40
N THR A 261 2.13 5.39 -0.76
CA THR A 261 1.87 6.45 -1.74
C THR A 261 1.91 5.88 -3.16
N MET A 262 1.16 6.48 -4.07
CA MET A 262 1.16 6.12 -5.49
C MET A 262 1.59 7.32 -6.32
N ILE A 263 2.58 7.11 -7.19
CA ILE A 263 3.08 8.10 -8.13
C ILE A 263 2.91 7.58 -9.55
N THR A 264 2.29 8.39 -10.40
CA THR A 264 2.03 8.03 -11.80
C THR A 264 2.56 9.13 -12.73
N PRO A 265 3.57 8.86 -13.58
CA PRO A 265 3.92 9.77 -14.68
C PRO A 265 2.82 9.79 -15.74
N VAL A 266 2.11 10.90 -15.88
CA VAL A 266 0.98 11.06 -16.82
C VAL A 266 1.31 12.01 -17.97
N PRO A 267 0.96 11.67 -19.22
CA PRO A 267 1.16 12.57 -20.34
C PRO A 267 0.19 13.74 -20.25
N LEU A 268 0.70 14.96 -20.12
CA LEU A 268 -0.14 16.16 -20.20
C LEU A 268 0.01 16.86 -21.55
N ILE A 269 -1.13 17.31 -22.08
CA ILE A 269 -1.20 18.16 -23.28
C ILE A 269 -0.59 19.55 -22.97
N VAL A 270 -0.70 20.02 -21.72
CA VAL A 270 -0.09 21.26 -21.23
C VAL A 270 0.83 20.91 -20.06
N ILE A 271 2.12 21.13 -20.21
CA ILE A 271 3.12 20.89 -19.16
C ILE A 271 3.05 22.06 -18.16
N PRO A 272 2.63 21.86 -16.89
CA PRO A 272 2.65 22.92 -15.90
C PRO A 272 4.10 23.35 -15.62
N ILE A 273 4.26 24.60 -15.20
CA ILE A 273 5.56 25.12 -14.76
C ILE A 273 6.01 24.28 -13.56
N HIS A 274 7.17 23.62 -13.69
CA HIS A 274 7.81 22.86 -12.63
C HIS A 274 9.27 23.30 -12.49
N ALA A 275 9.84 23.08 -11.30
CA ALA A 275 11.21 23.47 -11.05
C ALA A 275 12.17 22.38 -11.53
N ILE A 276 12.97 22.69 -12.55
CA ILE A 276 13.93 21.75 -13.17
C ILE A 276 15.21 21.52 -12.34
N ASN A 277 15.53 22.45 -11.44
CA ASN A 277 16.62 22.38 -10.47
C ASN A 277 16.38 23.44 -9.38
N THR A 278 16.41 23.06 -8.11
CA THR A 278 16.20 24.01 -7.00
C THR A 278 17.12 23.68 -5.83
N THR A 279 17.69 24.72 -5.21
CA THR A 279 18.35 24.64 -3.90
C THR A 279 17.40 25.04 -2.76
N THR A 280 16.15 25.37 -3.10
CA THR A 280 15.12 25.84 -2.16
C THR A 280 14.09 24.72 -1.94
N PRO A 281 13.79 24.36 -0.68
CA PRO A 281 12.83 23.30 -0.35
C PRO A 281 11.36 23.65 -0.65
N ASP A 282 11.04 24.94 -0.85
CA ASP A 282 9.66 25.41 -1.06
C ASP A 282 9.51 26.13 -2.41
N ILE A 283 8.76 25.53 -3.32
CA ILE A 283 8.28 26.18 -4.55
C ILE A 283 6.76 26.02 -4.60
N PRO A 284 5.98 27.10 -4.70
CA PRO A 284 4.53 27.01 -4.75
C PRO A 284 4.10 26.17 -5.96
N VAL A 285 3.37 25.08 -5.68
CA VAL A 285 2.72 24.22 -6.69
C VAL A 285 1.64 25.08 -7.38
N ALA A 286 1.67 25.14 -8.71
CA ALA A 286 0.50 25.58 -9.46
C ALA A 286 -0.55 24.46 -9.38
N SER A 287 -1.65 24.70 -8.64
CA SER A 287 -2.80 23.80 -8.65
C SER A 287 -3.46 23.85 -10.03
N VAL A 288 -3.34 22.77 -10.79
CA VAL A 288 -4.13 22.59 -12.02
C VAL A 288 -5.46 22.00 -11.62
N VAL A 289 -6.50 22.83 -11.60
CA VAL A 289 -7.88 22.36 -11.48
C VAL A 289 -8.28 21.80 -12.85
N PHE A 290 -8.58 20.51 -12.94
CA PHE A 290 -9.23 19.95 -14.12
C PHE A 290 -10.70 20.43 -14.13
N THR A 291 -10.98 21.57 -14.75
CA THR A 291 -12.36 21.99 -15.02
C THR A 291 -12.82 21.43 -16.36
N SER A 292 -14.05 20.95 -16.42
CA SER A 292 -14.69 20.49 -17.66
C SER A 292 -15.28 21.63 -18.50
N GLU A 293 -15.00 22.91 -18.23
CA GLU A 293 -15.42 24.06 -19.04
C GLU A 293 -14.52 25.31 -18.82
N PRO A 294 -14.46 26.27 -19.76
CA PRO A 294 -13.54 27.39 -19.72
C PRO A 294 -14.16 28.60 -19.02
N THR A 295 -13.59 29.07 -17.91
CA THR A 295 -13.89 30.41 -17.40
C THR A 295 -12.64 31.13 -16.91
N ASN A 296 -12.49 32.36 -17.43
CA ASN A 296 -11.48 33.35 -17.08
C ASN A 296 -11.64 33.78 -15.61
N GLN A 297 -10.83 33.23 -14.71
CA GLN A 297 -10.48 33.89 -13.45
C GLN A 297 -9.00 33.63 -13.12
N GLU A 298 -8.28 34.69 -12.75
CA GLU A 298 -6.88 34.59 -12.32
C GLU A 298 -6.76 33.76 -11.02
N PRO A 299 -5.79 32.84 -10.90
CA PRO A 299 -5.62 32.06 -9.68
C PRO A 299 -4.99 32.90 -8.56
N ILE A 300 -5.60 32.83 -7.37
CA ILE A 300 -5.07 33.41 -6.13
C ILE A 300 -4.03 32.44 -5.54
N LEU A 301 -2.83 32.96 -5.23
CA LEU A 301 -1.70 32.22 -4.66
C LEU A 301 -1.96 31.80 -3.20
N ALA A 302 -1.79 30.51 -2.90
CA ALA A 302 -1.70 29.99 -1.53
C ALA A 302 -0.47 29.06 -1.39
N ASN A 303 0.29 29.23 -0.29
CA ASN A 303 1.55 28.52 -0.02
C ASN A 303 1.31 27.10 0.52
N SER A 304 2.10 26.11 0.09
CA SER A 304 2.21 24.78 0.74
C SER A 304 3.56 24.07 0.43
N ALA A 305 3.93 23.12 1.30
CA ALA A 305 5.27 22.60 1.61
C ALA A 305 5.61 21.25 0.87
N PRO A 306 6.75 20.54 1.14
CA PRO A 306 7.15 19.31 0.42
C PRO A 306 6.11 18.18 0.49
N ILE A 307 6.26 17.17 -0.40
CA ILE A 307 5.35 16.03 -0.53
C ILE A 307 5.24 15.29 0.81
N SER A 308 4.24 15.70 1.58
CA SER A 308 3.81 15.09 2.83
C SER A 308 2.34 14.75 2.60
N LEU A 309 2.01 13.46 2.70
CA LEU A 309 0.60 13.07 2.75
C LEU A 309 -0.01 13.76 3.98
N PRO A 310 -1.23 14.34 3.88
CA PRO A 310 -1.89 14.92 5.03
C PRO A 310 -1.90 13.90 6.19
N PRO A 311 -1.73 14.33 7.46
CA PRO A 311 -1.75 13.43 8.59
C PRO A 311 -3.15 12.82 8.72
N HIS A 312 -3.34 11.68 8.09
CA HIS A 312 -4.51 10.81 8.26
C HIS A 312 -4.22 9.67 9.25
N ALA A 313 -3.13 9.79 10.01
CA ALA A 313 -2.83 8.91 11.13
C ALA A 313 -3.37 9.53 12.43
N PHE A 314 -4.27 8.79 13.08
CA PHE A 314 -4.77 8.98 14.43
C PHE A 314 -3.77 9.69 15.35
N ASP A 315 -4.17 10.86 15.84
CA ASP A 315 -3.42 11.62 16.83
C ASP A 315 -3.11 10.76 18.07
N LYS A 316 -1.86 10.32 18.18
CA LYS A 316 -1.35 9.56 19.34
C LYS A 316 -1.39 10.37 20.64
N SER A 317 -1.71 11.67 20.60
CA SER A 317 -1.83 12.52 21.80
C SER A 317 -3.06 12.21 22.67
N GLN A 318 -4.03 11.44 22.16
CA GLN A 318 -5.24 11.05 22.93
C GLN A 318 -5.02 9.83 23.85
N GLN A 319 -3.86 9.15 23.80
CA GLN A 319 -3.51 8.08 24.75
C GLN A 319 -2.49 8.54 25.79
N THR A 320 -2.81 9.57 26.59
CA THR A 320 -2.20 9.68 27.93
C THR A 320 -3.20 10.15 28.97
N LYS A 321 -3.12 9.51 30.15
CA LYS A 321 -3.75 9.83 31.45
C LYS A 321 -5.13 9.20 31.71
N ASN A 322 -5.13 7.89 31.99
CA ASN A 322 -5.90 7.41 33.14
C ASN A 322 -4.94 7.22 34.31
N SER A 323 -4.94 8.24 35.16
CA SER A 323 -4.45 8.20 36.53
C SER A 323 -5.09 7.03 37.28
N ASN A 324 -4.25 6.25 37.95
CA ASN A 324 -4.66 5.29 38.97
C ASN A 324 -5.20 6.07 40.19
N PRO A 325 -6.47 5.93 40.63
CA PRO A 325 -6.82 6.18 42.02
C PRO A 325 -6.66 4.86 42.78
N GLY A 326 -5.90 4.89 43.87
CA GLY A 326 -5.55 3.69 44.61
C GLY A 326 -6.75 2.90 45.12
N HIS A 327 -6.55 1.59 45.25
CA HIS A 327 -6.76 0.78 46.45
C HIS A 327 -6.01 -0.54 46.29
#